data_AF-A0A409YK89-F1
#
_entry.id   AF-A0A409YK89-F1
#
_cell.length_a   1.000
_cell.length_b   1.000
_cell.length_c   1.000
_cell.angle_alpha   90.00
_cell.angle_beta   90.00
_cell.angle_gamma   90.00
#
_symmetry.space_group_name_H-M   'P 1'
#
loop_
_entity.id
_entity.type
_entity.pdbx_description
1 polymer ?
#
loop_
_entity_poly.entity_id
_entity_poly.type
_entity_poly.pdbx_seq_one_letter_code
_entity_poly.pdbx_strand_id
1 'polypeptide(L)'
;MATDELGALHEETESVENQLRKKLLEQDREMDKLREQIVSLQDQLAQRPPLDVIQALQREHKSNEIILQGTQRENEKCMAELERAKSREKWYESKLREHVGESWQSLLEMPASLGNGPRSGILGHQRSNTISSPISHHGLGMRQHSPSPSLRGDPDSTIIFGHGRARNSSFDSSHNASFFSDKTSSAPSLTRAEVEEIKMLVLGMEKRANTREQIVQKSLEHAEAEARRFDSLKVQVTSEST
;
A
#
# COMPACT_ATOMS: atom_id res chain seq x y z
N MET A 1 -67.35 -59.37 -44.09
CA MET A 1 -67.26 -58.14 -43.26
C MET A 1 -66.53 -58.47 -41.97
N ALA A 2 -65.19 -58.61 -42.02
CA ALA A 2 -64.35 -58.95 -40.87
C ALA A 2 -62.90 -58.41 -41.01
N THR A 3 -62.72 -57.36 -41.82
CA THR A 3 -61.39 -56.77 -42.11
C THR A 3 -61.09 -55.51 -41.31
N ASP A 4 -62.03 -55.05 -40.49
CA ASP A 4 -61.95 -53.76 -39.77
C ASP A 4 -61.40 -53.90 -38.34
N GLU A 5 -61.48 -55.09 -37.73
CA GLU A 5 -61.01 -55.31 -36.36
C GLU A 5 -59.48 -55.43 -36.25
N LEU A 6 -58.77 -55.70 -37.35
CA LEU A 6 -57.30 -55.73 -37.38
C LEU A 6 -56.68 -54.32 -37.47
N GLY A 7 -57.40 -53.34 -38.02
CA GLY A 7 -56.94 -51.95 -38.13
C GLY A 7 -56.98 -51.21 -36.79
N ALA A 8 -58.04 -51.42 -36.00
CA ALA A 8 -58.21 -50.77 -34.70
C ALA A 8 -57.15 -51.20 -33.66
N LEU A 9 -56.76 -52.49 -33.65
CA LEU A 9 -55.66 -52.96 -32.81
C LEU A 9 -54.31 -52.36 -33.25
N HIS A 10 -54.13 -52.12 -34.56
CA HIS A 10 -52.92 -51.50 -35.07
C HIS A 10 -52.81 -50.03 -34.63
N GLU A 11 -53.88 -49.24 -34.76
CA GLU A 11 -53.93 -47.84 -34.32
C GLU A 11 -53.74 -47.69 -32.80
N GLU A 12 -54.27 -48.62 -32.00
CA GLU A 12 -54.05 -48.64 -30.55
C GLU A 12 -52.59 -48.98 -30.20
N THR A 13 -51.97 -49.94 -30.90
CA THR A 13 -50.55 -50.24 -30.74
C THR A 13 -49.63 -49.11 -31.23
N GLU A 14 -49.97 -48.44 -32.33
CA GLU A 14 -49.24 -47.27 -32.82
C GLU A 14 -49.31 -46.09 -31.82
N SER A 15 -50.45 -45.94 -31.12
CA SER A 15 -50.61 -44.95 -30.04
C SER A 15 -49.71 -45.26 -28.83
N VAL A 16 -49.66 -46.52 -28.39
CA VAL A 16 -48.76 -46.95 -27.31
C VAL A 16 -47.30 -46.79 -27.71
N GLU A 17 -46.94 -47.14 -28.94
CA GLU A 17 -45.60 -46.97 -29.48
C GLU A 17 -45.18 -45.49 -29.50
N ASN A 18 -46.07 -44.60 -29.93
CA ASN A 18 -45.82 -43.16 -29.92
C ASN A 18 -45.64 -42.59 -28.50
N GLN A 19 -46.38 -43.09 -27.51
CA GLN A 19 -46.19 -42.72 -26.11
C GLN A 19 -44.82 -43.18 -25.59
N LEU A 20 -44.38 -44.39 -25.96
CA LEU A 20 -43.06 -44.90 -25.60
C LEU A 20 -41.94 -44.08 -26.24
N ARG A 21 -42.06 -43.71 -27.52
CA ARG A 21 -41.09 -42.82 -28.21
C ARG A 21 -40.98 -41.45 -27.53
N LYS A 22 -42.12 -40.85 -27.16
CA LYS A 22 -42.15 -39.58 -26.44
C LYS A 22 -41.48 -39.70 -25.07
N LYS A 23 -41.75 -40.79 -24.35
CA LYS A 23 -41.12 -41.05 -23.04
C LYS A 23 -39.62 -41.27 -23.16
N LEU A 24 -39.17 -42.01 -24.18
CA LEU A 24 -37.75 -42.22 -24.47
C LEU A 24 -37.04 -40.88 -24.73
N LEU A 25 -37.61 -40.04 -25.60
CA LEU A 25 -37.05 -38.72 -25.90
C LEU A 25 -37.03 -37.79 -24.67
N GLU A 26 -38.04 -37.85 -23.82
CA GLU A 26 -38.05 -37.06 -22.58
C GLU A 26 -36.97 -37.56 -21.61
N GLN A 27 -36.80 -38.88 -21.51
CA GLN A 27 -35.73 -39.49 -20.73
C GLN A 27 -34.35 -39.15 -21.27
N ASP A 28 -34.16 -39.13 -22.59
CA ASP A 28 -32.88 -38.73 -23.21
C ASP A 28 -32.56 -37.27 -22.91
N ARG A 29 -33.54 -36.36 -23.00
CA ARG A 29 -33.36 -34.95 -22.62
C ARG A 29 -33.06 -34.78 -21.13
N GLU A 30 -33.69 -35.56 -20.27
CA GLU A 30 -33.41 -35.56 -18.84
C GLU A 30 -31.99 -36.08 -18.56
N MET A 31 -31.58 -37.14 -19.24
CA MET A 31 -30.22 -37.68 -19.17
C MET A 31 -29.17 -36.66 -19.62
N ASP A 32 -29.42 -35.93 -20.70
CA ASP A 32 -28.53 -34.87 -21.16
C ASP A 32 -28.41 -33.74 -20.14
N LYS A 33 -29.53 -33.27 -19.57
CA LYS A 33 -29.53 -32.27 -18.49
C LYS A 33 -28.75 -32.73 -17.27
N LEU A 34 -28.93 -33.98 -16.84
CA LEU A 34 -28.20 -34.53 -15.70
C LEU A 34 -26.71 -34.66 -16.00
N ARG A 35 -26.32 -35.03 -17.23
CA ARG A 35 -24.91 -35.07 -17.66
C ARG A 35 -24.29 -33.67 -17.65
N GLU A 36 -24.98 -32.67 -18.17
CA GLU A 36 -24.53 -31.27 -18.12
C GLU A 36 -24.35 -30.79 -16.67
N GLN A 37 -25.27 -31.13 -15.77
CA GLN A 37 -25.15 -30.82 -14.35
C GLN A 37 -23.96 -31.52 -13.70
N ILE A 38 -23.73 -32.80 -14.01
CA ILE A 38 -22.57 -33.54 -13.49
C ILE A 38 -21.26 -32.88 -13.92
N VAL A 39 -21.13 -32.52 -15.20
CA VAL A 39 -19.94 -31.83 -15.71
C VAL A 39 -19.76 -30.47 -15.03
N SER A 40 -20.83 -29.68 -14.92
CA SER A 40 -20.79 -28.38 -14.22
C SER A 40 -20.35 -28.51 -12.76
N LEU A 41 -20.84 -29.53 -12.04
CA LEU A 41 -20.44 -29.78 -10.65
C LEU A 41 -18.99 -30.27 -10.54
N GLN A 42 -18.53 -31.10 -11.48
CA GLN A 42 -17.13 -31.54 -11.55
C GLN A 42 -16.19 -30.36 -11.80
N ASP A 43 -16.55 -29.46 -12.72
CA ASP A 43 -15.79 -28.23 -12.98
C ASP A 43 -15.72 -27.35 -11.73
N GLN A 44 -16.84 -27.16 -11.03
CA GLN A 44 -16.87 -26.41 -9.77
C GLN A 44 -16.01 -27.05 -8.68
N LEU A 45 -15.99 -28.38 -8.58
CA LEU A 45 -15.15 -29.09 -7.62
C LEU A 45 -13.66 -28.97 -7.99
N ALA A 46 -13.32 -29.08 -9.27
CA ALA A 46 -11.96 -28.93 -9.76
C ALA A 46 -11.39 -27.52 -9.54
N GLN A 47 -12.25 -26.50 -9.54
CA GLN A 47 -11.85 -25.11 -9.26
C GLN A 47 -11.64 -24.82 -7.77
N ARG A 48 -12.02 -25.72 -6.85
CA ARG A 48 -11.83 -25.47 -5.41
C ARG A 48 -10.34 -25.52 -5.05
N PRO A 49 -9.79 -24.46 -4.43
CA PRO A 49 -8.45 -24.52 -3.90
C PRO A 49 -8.32 -25.66 -2.87
N PRO A 50 -7.17 -26.34 -2.80
CA PRO A 50 -6.94 -27.36 -1.79
C PRO A 50 -6.99 -26.73 -0.39
N LEU A 51 -7.50 -27.50 0.58
CA LEU A 51 -7.69 -27.03 1.96
C LEU A 51 -6.38 -26.51 2.57
N ASP A 52 -5.26 -27.14 2.23
CA ASP A 52 -3.92 -26.75 2.71
C ASP A 52 -3.55 -25.32 2.32
N VAL A 53 -3.93 -24.89 1.10
CA VAL A 53 -3.70 -23.52 0.62
C VAL A 53 -4.58 -22.54 1.39
N ILE A 54 -5.85 -22.89 1.64
CA ILE A 54 -6.75 -22.04 2.43
C ILE A 54 -6.21 -21.89 3.86
N GLN A 55 -5.77 -22.98 4.49
CA GLN A 55 -5.19 -22.94 5.84
C GLN A 55 -3.87 -22.17 5.88
N ALA A 56 -3.03 -22.28 4.86
CA ALA A 56 -1.81 -21.48 4.74
C ALA A 56 -2.12 -19.98 4.68
N LEU A 57 -3.07 -19.58 3.82
CA LEU A 57 -3.53 -18.20 3.69
C LEU A 57 -4.13 -17.67 5.00
N GLN A 58 -4.91 -18.48 5.71
CA GLN A 58 -5.47 -18.10 7.02
C GLN A 58 -4.38 -17.86 8.08
N ARG A 59 -3.34 -18.71 8.10
CA ARG A 59 -2.18 -18.54 9.00
C ARG A 59 -1.38 -17.29 8.65
N GLU A 60 -1.13 -17.05 7.36
CA GLU A 60 -0.45 -15.85 6.88
C GLU A 60 -1.23 -14.58 7.22
N HIS A 61 -2.54 -14.57 6.96
CA HIS A 61 -3.40 -13.45 7.31
C HIS A 61 -3.34 -13.15 8.81
N LYS A 62 -3.42 -14.18 9.66
CA LYS A 62 -3.28 -14.04 11.12
C LYS A 62 -1.89 -13.50 11.51
N SER A 63 -0.84 -13.95 10.84
CA SER A 63 0.52 -13.44 11.05
C SER A 63 0.63 -11.95 10.69
N ASN A 64 0.08 -11.56 9.55
CA ASN A 64 0.09 -10.17 9.07
C ASN A 64 -0.70 -9.25 10.01
N GLU A 65 -1.84 -9.72 10.53
CA GLU A 65 -2.63 -8.98 11.51
C GLU A 65 -1.83 -8.68 12.80
N ILE A 66 -1.07 -9.66 13.29
CA ILE A 66 -0.21 -9.48 14.48
C ILE A 66 0.87 -8.41 14.20
N ILE A 67 1.51 -8.47 13.03
CA ILE A 67 2.55 -7.51 12.63
C ILE A 67 1.98 -6.10 12.48
N LEU A 68 0.81 -5.98 11.84
CA LEU A 68 0.11 -4.70 11.67
C LEU A 68 -0.20 -4.06 13.02
N GLN A 69 -0.77 -4.82 13.94
CA GLN A 69 -1.05 -4.34 15.29
C GLN A 69 0.22 -3.97 16.05
N GLY A 70 1.29 -4.75 15.92
CA GLY A 70 2.60 -4.41 16.49
C GLY A 70 3.14 -3.08 15.99
N THR A 71 3.06 -2.86 14.68
CA THR A 71 3.50 -1.62 14.02
C THR A 71 2.67 -0.41 14.44
N GLN A 72 1.35 -0.58 14.57
CA GLN A 72 0.47 0.48 15.02
C GLN A 72 0.79 0.91 16.45
N ARG A 73 0.98 -0.04 17.38
CA ARG A 73 1.37 0.27 18.77
C ARG A 73 2.70 1.04 18.83
N GLU A 74 3.68 0.63 18.03
CA GLU A 74 4.98 1.32 18.00
C GLU A 74 4.87 2.73 17.40
N ASN A 75 4.06 2.91 16.36
CA ASN A 75 3.78 4.24 15.81
C ASN A 75 3.11 5.16 16.85
N GLU A 76 2.14 4.66 17.60
CA GLU A 76 1.47 5.41 18.67
C GLU A 76 2.46 5.82 19.77
N LYS A 77 3.34 4.89 20.17
CA LYS A 77 4.41 5.16 21.14
C LYS A 77 5.38 6.23 20.64
N CYS A 78 5.85 6.12 19.40
CA CYS A 78 6.75 7.08 18.78
C CYS A 78 6.11 8.49 18.69
N MET A 79 4.84 8.57 18.28
CA MET A 79 4.11 9.83 18.26
C MET A 79 3.99 10.46 19.66
N ALA A 80 3.72 9.66 20.70
CA ALA A 80 3.67 10.14 22.07
C ALA A 80 5.05 10.64 22.58
N GLU A 81 6.14 9.95 22.21
CA GLU A 81 7.50 10.38 22.55
C GLU A 81 7.88 11.70 21.86
N LEU A 82 7.52 11.84 20.59
CA LEU A 82 7.72 13.06 19.81
C LEU A 82 6.96 14.24 20.41
N GLU A 83 5.72 14.05 20.86
CA GLU A 83 4.96 15.12 21.53
C GLU A 83 5.54 15.49 22.90
N ARG A 84 6.08 14.52 23.66
CA ARG A 84 6.84 14.81 24.89
C ARG A 84 8.11 15.61 24.60
N ALA A 85 8.84 15.27 23.53
CA ALA A 85 10.04 15.99 23.12
C ALA A 85 9.72 17.44 22.74
N LYS A 86 8.69 17.67 21.90
CA LYS A 86 8.18 19.01 21.57
C LYS A 86 7.78 19.82 22.80
N SER A 87 7.13 19.18 23.77
CA SER A 87 6.72 19.85 25.01
C SER A 87 7.95 20.29 25.83
N ARG A 88 8.98 19.44 25.93
CA ARG A 88 10.24 19.80 26.58
C ARG A 88 10.97 20.92 25.83
N GLU A 89 11.03 20.84 24.51
CA GLU A 89 11.62 21.88 23.65
C GLU A 89 10.96 23.23 23.91
N LYS A 90 9.63 23.32 23.84
CA LYS A 90 8.87 24.54 24.15
C LYS A 90 9.18 25.09 25.55
N TRP A 91 9.35 24.20 26.53
CA TRP A 91 9.71 24.61 27.90
C TRP A 91 11.10 25.24 27.96
N TYR A 92 12.09 24.64 27.31
CA TYR A 92 13.45 25.21 27.22
C TYR A 92 13.46 26.52 26.44
N GLU A 93 12.75 26.62 25.31
CA GLU A 93 12.62 27.87 24.54
C GLU A 93 12.00 28.98 25.39
N SER A 94 10.99 28.65 26.21
CA SER A 94 10.38 29.58 27.15
C SER A 94 11.39 30.06 28.19
N LYS A 95 12.22 29.17 28.73
CA LYS A 95 13.28 29.50 29.70
C LYS A 95 14.42 30.32 29.11
N LEU A 96 14.83 30.01 27.88
CA LEU A 96 15.81 30.82 27.16
C LEU A 96 15.27 32.23 26.91
N ARG A 97 14.00 32.35 26.51
CA ARG A 97 13.34 33.66 26.36
C ARG A 97 13.27 34.44 27.68
N GLU A 98 13.01 33.76 28.79
CA GLU A 98 12.97 34.36 30.13
C GLU A 98 14.35 34.90 30.56
N HIS A 99 15.43 34.15 30.34
CA HIS A 99 16.77 34.51 30.82
C HIS A 99 17.59 35.39 29.87
N VAL A 100 17.46 35.18 28.56
CA VAL A 100 18.30 35.81 27.52
C VAL A 100 17.50 36.82 26.68
N GLY A 101 16.16 36.85 26.84
CA GLY A 101 15.27 37.69 26.05
C GLY A 101 14.89 37.07 24.71
N GLU A 102 14.16 37.82 23.88
CA GLU A 102 13.62 37.33 22.60
C GLU A 102 14.70 37.02 21.55
N SER A 103 15.91 37.57 21.69
CA SER A 103 17.04 37.39 20.78
C SER A 103 17.89 36.16 21.09
N TRP A 104 17.44 35.24 21.94
CA TRP A 104 18.18 34.05 22.32
C TRP A 104 18.60 33.18 21.12
N GLN A 105 17.78 33.15 20.06
CA GLN A 105 18.12 32.43 18.81
C GLN A 105 19.30 33.08 18.08
N SER A 106 19.30 34.42 17.99
CA SER A 106 20.38 35.19 17.36
C SER A 106 21.68 35.07 18.14
N LEU A 107 21.61 35.05 19.48
CA LEU A 107 22.79 34.90 20.33
C LEU A 107 23.44 33.53 20.20
N LEU A 108 22.63 32.48 20.01
CA LEU A 108 23.10 31.10 19.81
C LEU A 108 23.43 30.79 18.34
N GLU A 109 23.38 31.78 17.44
CA GLU A 109 23.51 31.61 15.99
C GLU A 109 22.64 30.48 15.43
N MET A 110 21.52 30.18 16.08
CA MET A 110 20.62 29.16 15.59
C MET A 110 19.86 29.73 14.40
N PRO A 111 19.83 29.04 13.25
CA PRO A 111 18.98 29.47 12.15
C PRO A 111 17.56 29.55 12.70
N ALA A 112 16.90 30.70 12.48
CA ALA A 112 15.50 30.87 12.85
C ALA A 112 14.76 29.62 12.38
N SER A 113 14.28 28.81 13.34
CA SER A 113 13.66 27.52 13.05
C SER A 113 12.64 27.79 11.96
N LEU A 114 12.91 27.28 10.75
CA LEU A 114 12.09 27.53 9.55
C LEU A 114 10.67 27.15 9.93
N GLY A 115 9.88 28.16 10.28
CA GLY A 115 8.72 28.00 11.13
C GLY A 115 7.71 27.06 10.50
N ASN A 116 7.15 26.17 11.33
CA ASN A 116 5.84 25.52 11.27
C ASN A 116 5.26 25.04 9.92
N GLY A 117 6.02 25.05 8.83
CA GLY A 117 5.70 24.34 7.62
C GLY A 117 5.86 22.84 7.89
N PRO A 118 5.00 21.97 7.34
CA PRO A 118 5.17 20.54 7.47
C PRO A 118 6.47 20.14 6.79
N ARG A 119 7.58 20.12 7.55
CA ARG A 119 8.86 19.55 7.15
C ARG A 119 8.74 18.03 7.18
N SER A 120 7.90 17.51 6.30
CA SER A 120 7.99 16.17 5.80
C SER A 120 8.76 16.27 4.48
N GLY A 121 10.01 15.81 4.41
CA GLY A 121 10.63 15.62 3.09
C GLY A 121 12.13 15.86 2.89
N ILE A 122 12.99 15.90 3.91
CA ILE A 122 14.46 15.90 3.67
C ILE A 122 15.11 14.66 4.30
N LEU A 123 14.65 13.50 3.83
CA LEU A 123 15.42 12.28 3.68
C LEU A 123 14.59 11.40 2.77
N GLY A 124 14.82 11.58 1.47
CA GLY A 124 14.12 10.89 0.40
C GLY A 124 14.25 9.38 0.56
N HIS A 125 13.17 8.75 1.00
CA HIS A 125 12.71 7.51 0.41
C HIS A 125 11.38 7.85 -0.24
N GLN A 126 11.32 7.71 -1.57
CA GLN A 126 10.06 7.55 -2.27
C GLN A 126 9.35 6.36 -1.62
N ARG A 127 8.40 6.64 -0.74
CA ARG A 127 7.39 5.66 -0.38
C ARG A 127 6.53 5.54 -1.62
N SER A 128 6.73 4.46 -2.38
CA SER A 128 5.81 4.05 -3.42
C SER A 128 4.39 4.15 -2.90
N ASN A 129 3.55 4.87 -3.63
CA ASN A 129 2.12 4.94 -3.42
C ASN A 129 1.56 3.52 -3.39
N THR A 130 1.26 2.98 -2.20
CA THR A 130 0.33 1.87 -2.09
C THR A 130 -1.05 2.44 -2.33
N ILE A 131 -1.56 2.16 -3.53
CA ILE A 131 -2.95 2.31 -3.94
C ILE A 131 -3.87 1.78 -2.83
N SER A 132 -4.51 2.70 -2.10
CA SER A 132 -5.77 2.41 -1.42
C SER A 132 -6.88 2.76 -2.40
N SER A 133 -7.42 1.75 -3.08
CA SER A 133 -8.64 1.91 -3.87
C SER A 133 -9.84 2.00 -2.93
N PRO A 134 -10.72 3.01 -3.05
CA PRO A 134 -12.04 2.94 -2.45
C PRO A 134 -12.90 1.97 -3.28
N ILE A 135 -13.42 0.93 -2.64
CA ILE A 135 -14.47 0.08 -3.21
C ILE A 135 -15.75 0.92 -3.24
N SER A 136 -16.13 1.41 -4.41
CA SER A 136 -17.46 1.97 -4.66
C SER A 136 -18.42 0.83 -4.99
N HIS A 137 -19.34 0.55 -4.07
CA HIS A 137 -20.52 -0.26 -4.36
C HIS A 137 -21.48 0.51 -5.29
N HIS A 138 -21.82 -0.10 -6.42
CA HIS A 138 -22.93 0.33 -7.27
C HIS A 138 -24.25 0.23 -6.52
N GLY A 139 -24.92 1.37 -6.32
CA GLY A 139 -26.31 1.48 -5.91
C GLY A 139 -26.97 2.60 -6.72
N LEU A 140 -28.05 2.25 -7.40
CA LEU A 140 -28.81 3.07 -8.36
C LEU A 140 -29.24 4.43 -7.79
N GLY A 141 -29.03 5.53 -8.52
CA GLY A 141 -29.53 6.85 -8.10
C GLY A 141 -29.22 7.99 -9.08
N MET A 142 -30.22 8.33 -9.89
CA MET A 142 -30.54 9.63 -10.53
C MET A 142 -29.52 10.79 -10.52
N ARG A 143 -29.21 11.27 -11.74
CA ARG A 143 -29.22 12.67 -12.23
C ARG A 143 -28.76 13.78 -11.27
N GLN A 144 -27.76 14.57 -11.69
CA GLN A 144 -27.88 16.00 -12.07
C GLN A 144 -26.50 16.56 -12.49
N HIS A 145 -26.55 17.58 -13.34
CA HIS A 145 -25.48 18.14 -14.15
C HIS A 145 -24.83 19.33 -13.42
N SER A 146 -23.53 19.60 -13.67
CA SER A 146 -23.01 20.98 -13.75
C SER A 146 -21.61 21.05 -14.38
N PRO A 147 -21.26 22.15 -15.06
CA PRO A 147 -20.21 22.19 -16.09
C PRO A 147 -18.89 22.83 -15.64
N SER A 148 -17.81 22.46 -16.31
CA SER A 148 -16.49 23.09 -16.25
C SER A 148 -16.48 24.47 -16.94
N PRO A 149 -15.70 25.46 -16.45
CA PRO A 149 -15.41 26.69 -17.18
C PRO A 149 -14.09 26.59 -17.95
N SER A 150 -14.12 27.03 -19.21
CA SER A 150 -12.95 27.22 -20.09
C SER A 150 -12.43 28.67 -20.03
N LEU A 151 -11.11 28.80 -20.22
CA LEU A 151 -10.37 29.83 -20.97
C LEU A 151 -10.69 31.32 -20.77
N ARG A 152 -9.67 32.09 -20.35
CA ARG A 152 -9.51 33.48 -20.78
C ARG A 152 -8.03 33.79 -20.98
N GLY A 153 -7.65 33.99 -22.23
CA GLY A 153 -6.41 34.65 -22.62
C GLY A 153 -6.66 36.14 -22.83
N ASP A 154 -5.64 36.94 -22.57
CA ASP A 154 -5.50 38.30 -23.06
C ASP A 154 -4.02 38.50 -23.43
N PRO A 155 -3.70 38.84 -24.69
CA PRO A 155 -2.42 39.40 -25.06
C PRO A 155 -2.62 40.83 -25.60
N ASP A 156 -2.07 41.84 -24.91
CA ASP A 156 -1.80 43.11 -25.59
C ASP A 156 -0.68 43.90 -24.90
N SER A 157 0.40 44.16 -25.64
CA SER A 157 1.26 45.35 -25.59
C SER A 157 2.54 45.09 -26.39
N THR A 158 2.47 45.35 -27.69
CA THR A 158 3.63 45.61 -28.55
C THR A 158 3.93 47.11 -28.49
N ILE A 159 5.21 47.52 -28.41
CA ILE A 159 5.91 48.49 -29.29
C ILE A 159 7.27 48.93 -28.66
N ILE A 160 8.36 48.40 -29.23
CA ILE A 160 9.58 49.03 -29.82
C ILE A 160 10.33 50.17 -29.10
N PHE A 161 11.63 49.94 -28.83
CA PHE A 161 12.87 50.72 -29.13
C PHE A 161 14.00 50.17 -28.22
N GLY A 162 15.27 49.92 -28.53
CA GLY A 162 16.17 50.02 -29.68
C GLY A 162 17.60 49.64 -29.19
N HIS A 163 18.47 49.17 -30.11
CA HIS A 163 19.93 48.91 -29.95
C HIS A 163 20.34 47.77 -28.99
N GLY A 164 21.18 46.78 -29.30
CA GLY A 164 22.19 46.61 -30.33
C GLY A 164 23.51 46.17 -29.67
N ARG A 165 23.80 44.86 -29.59
CA ARG A 165 25.20 44.34 -29.62
C ARG A 165 25.27 42.81 -29.64
N ALA A 166 26.09 42.32 -30.55
CA ALA A 166 26.52 40.95 -30.77
C ALA A 166 27.25 40.31 -29.58
N ARG A 167 27.12 38.98 -29.40
CA ARG A 167 28.19 37.98 -29.61
C ARG A 167 27.82 36.58 -29.09
N ASN A 168 27.80 35.64 -30.03
CA ASN A 168 28.38 34.28 -30.06
C ASN A 168 28.08 33.18 -29.01
N SER A 169 28.01 31.97 -29.62
CA SER A 169 28.11 30.59 -29.12
C SER A 169 26.81 30.00 -28.55
N SER A 170 26.07 29.14 -29.24
CA SER A 170 26.43 27.93 -30.01
C SER A 170 27.20 26.89 -29.19
N PHE A 171 26.45 26.03 -28.49
CA PHE A 171 26.71 24.61 -28.57
C PHE A 171 25.38 23.84 -28.58
N ASP A 172 25.19 23.16 -29.70
CA ASP A 172 24.10 22.26 -30.07
C ASP A 172 24.48 20.85 -29.63
N SER A 173 23.51 20.10 -29.10
CA SER A 173 23.49 18.64 -29.21
C SER A 173 22.08 18.14 -28.88
N SER A 174 21.22 18.27 -29.89
CA SER A 174 20.01 17.46 -30.02
C SER A 174 20.31 16.16 -30.77
N HIS A 175 20.18 15.02 -30.09
CA HIS A 175 19.84 13.70 -30.64
C HIS A 175 19.18 12.95 -29.48
N ASN A 176 18.01 12.32 -29.53
CA ASN A 176 17.20 11.87 -30.65
C ASN A 176 15.79 11.60 -30.08
N ALA A 177 14.77 12.28 -30.60
CA ALA A 177 13.38 11.94 -30.32
C ALA A 177 12.92 10.90 -31.33
N SER A 178 12.56 9.70 -30.87
CA SER A 178 11.47 8.85 -31.38
C SER A 178 11.70 7.42 -30.94
N PHE A 179 10.82 6.90 -30.09
CA PHE A 179 10.16 5.61 -30.31
C PHE A 179 9.11 5.45 -29.19
N PHE A 180 7.94 6.04 -29.42
CA PHE A 180 6.71 5.50 -28.83
C PHE A 180 6.55 4.09 -29.41
N SER A 181 6.96 3.09 -28.65
CA SER A 181 6.46 1.73 -28.83
C SER A 181 5.60 1.42 -27.62
N ASP A 182 4.30 1.42 -27.89
CA ASP A 182 3.29 0.69 -27.15
C ASP A 182 3.83 -0.71 -26.81
N LYS A 183 3.92 -1.03 -25.52
CA LYS A 183 4.19 -2.39 -25.04
C LYS A 183 3.49 -2.60 -23.70
N THR A 184 2.22 -2.94 -23.81
CA THR A 184 1.49 -3.73 -22.84
C THR A 184 2.19 -5.10 -22.67
N SER A 185 3.08 -5.24 -21.67
CA SER A 185 3.57 -6.57 -21.25
C SER A 185 4.16 -6.55 -19.84
N SER A 186 3.54 -7.35 -18.96
CA SER A 186 4.04 -7.94 -17.71
C SER A 186 4.85 -7.08 -16.73
N ALA A 187 4.42 -7.06 -15.47
CA ALA A 187 5.22 -6.60 -14.33
C ALA A 187 6.68 -7.10 -14.42
N PRO A 188 7.69 -6.27 -14.08
CA PRO A 188 9.08 -6.70 -14.07
C PRO A 188 9.24 -7.82 -13.05
N SER A 189 9.43 -9.04 -13.53
CA SER A 189 9.86 -10.14 -12.67
C SER A 189 11.30 -9.87 -12.28
N LEU A 190 11.52 -9.50 -11.01
CA LEU A 190 12.86 -9.43 -10.43
C LEU A 190 13.57 -10.76 -10.75
N THR A 191 14.70 -10.65 -11.43
CA THR A 191 15.48 -11.84 -11.79
C THR A 191 15.91 -12.53 -10.50
N ARG A 192 16.00 -13.86 -10.54
CA ARG A 192 16.37 -14.67 -9.36
C ARG A 192 17.68 -14.19 -8.71
N ALA A 193 18.62 -13.66 -9.50
CA ALA A 193 19.87 -13.08 -9.04
C ALA A 193 19.66 -11.78 -8.24
N GLU A 194 18.79 -10.88 -8.70
CA GLU A 194 18.46 -9.63 -7.97
C GLU A 194 17.78 -9.93 -6.63
N VAL A 195 16.95 -10.98 -6.57
CA VAL A 195 16.33 -11.42 -5.30
C VAL A 195 17.38 -11.95 -4.31
N GLU A 196 18.38 -12.67 -4.78
CA GLU A 196 19.49 -13.16 -3.94
C GLU A 196 20.38 -12.02 -3.45
N GLU A 197 20.65 -11.02 -4.29
CA GLU A 197 21.39 -9.81 -3.91
C GLU A 197 20.67 -9.00 -2.82
N ILE A 198 19.35 -8.78 -2.98
CA ILE A 198 18.53 -8.10 -1.99
C ILE A 198 18.55 -8.87 -0.65
N LYS A 199 18.46 -10.20 -0.68
CA LYS A 199 18.55 -11.02 0.55
C LYS A 199 19.89 -10.85 1.25
N MET A 200 21.00 -10.87 0.51
CA MET A 200 22.33 -10.65 1.07
C MET A 200 22.49 -9.25 1.67
N LEU A 201 21.92 -8.23 1.00
CA LEU A 201 21.92 -6.87 1.51
C LEU A 201 21.10 -6.74 2.80
N VAL A 202 19.89 -7.30 2.83
CA VAL A 202 19.02 -7.30 4.01
C VAL A 202 19.70 -7.99 5.19
N LEU A 203 20.28 -9.18 5.00
CA LEU A 203 21.05 -9.87 6.04
C LEU A 203 22.25 -9.03 6.53
N GLY A 204 22.95 -8.37 5.60
CA GLY A 204 24.05 -7.47 5.95
C GLY A 204 23.59 -6.24 6.75
N MET A 205 22.44 -5.68 6.41
CA MET A 205 21.83 -4.56 7.12
C MET A 205 21.36 -4.97 8.52
N GLU A 206 20.73 -6.13 8.64
CA GLU A 206 20.26 -6.69 9.92
C GLU A 206 21.43 -6.95 10.87
N LYS A 207 22.53 -7.51 10.37
CA LYS A 207 23.75 -7.71 11.16
C LYS A 207 24.32 -6.40 11.70
N ARG A 208 24.37 -5.35 10.87
CA ARG A 208 24.85 -4.02 11.28
C ARG A 208 23.90 -3.35 12.28
N ALA A 209 22.59 -3.48 12.09
CA ALA A 209 21.58 -2.97 13.01
C ALA A 209 21.72 -3.62 14.39
N ASN A 210 21.80 -4.96 14.46
CA ASN A 210 21.96 -5.71 15.70
C ASN A 210 23.28 -5.33 16.42
N THR A 211 24.38 -5.14 15.68
CA THR A 211 25.65 -4.68 16.28
C THR A 211 25.51 -3.30 16.92
N ARG A 212 24.82 -2.35 16.26
CA ARG A 212 24.58 -1.02 16.82
C ARG A 212 23.69 -1.07 18.05
N GLU A 213 22.65 -1.89 18.01
CA GLU A 213 21.75 -2.12 19.14
C GLU A 213 22.52 -2.63 20.35
N GLN A 214 23.40 -3.62 20.18
CA GLN A 214 24.26 -4.11 21.28
C GLN A 214 25.19 -3.05 21.84
N ILE A 215 25.73 -2.15 21.00
CA ILE A 215 26.59 -1.04 21.46
C ILE A 215 25.77 -0.04 22.27
N VAL A 216 24.60 0.35 21.78
CA VAL A 216 23.69 1.28 22.47
C VAL A 216 23.22 0.69 23.80
N GLN A 217 22.85 -0.59 23.80
CA GLN A 217 22.43 -1.31 25.00
C GLN A 217 23.52 -1.29 26.08
N LYS A 218 24.77 -1.60 25.71
CA LYS A 218 25.91 -1.52 26.64
C LYS A 218 26.16 -0.10 27.15
N SER A 219 26.02 0.90 26.28
CA SER A 219 26.16 2.31 26.69
C SER A 219 25.07 2.74 27.67
N LEU A 220 23.85 2.24 27.49
CA LEU A 220 22.72 2.51 28.37
C LEU A 220 22.91 1.85 29.73
N GLU A 221 23.32 0.58 29.77
CA GLU A 221 23.66 -0.13 31.01
C GLU A 221 24.76 0.58 31.79
N HIS A 222 25.80 1.08 31.10
CA HIS A 222 26.86 1.86 31.73
C HIS A 222 26.33 3.17 32.33
N ALA A 223 25.53 3.92 31.57
CA ALA A 223 24.95 5.18 32.04
C ALA A 223 24.00 4.97 33.24
N GLU A 224 23.21 3.90 33.23
CA GLU A 224 22.35 3.54 34.37
C GLU A 224 23.17 3.16 35.62
N ALA A 225 24.29 2.44 35.44
CA ALA A 225 25.18 2.09 36.53
C ALA A 225 25.84 3.34 37.15
N GLU A 226 26.26 4.30 36.32
CA GLU A 226 26.79 5.58 36.79
C GLU A 226 25.72 6.41 37.51
N ALA A 227 24.50 6.48 36.97
CA ALA A 227 23.38 7.17 37.62
C ALA A 227 23.12 6.61 39.03
N ARG A 228 23.08 5.28 39.19
CA ARG A 228 22.92 4.63 40.50
C ARG A 228 24.05 4.96 41.48
N ARG A 229 25.29 5.08 40.99
CA ARG A 229 26.44 5.50 41.82
C ARG A 229 26.29 6.94 42.30
N PHE A 230 25.90 7.85 41.40
CA PHE A 230 25.66 9.25 41.75
C PHE A 230 24.53 9.41 42.76
N ASP A 231 23.43 8.69 42.60
CA ASP A 231 22.32 8.70 43.56
C ASP A 231 22.77 8.22 44.94
N SER A 232 23.60 7.18 44.99
CA SER A 232 24.16 6.66 46.26
C SER A 232 25.07 7.68 46.95
N LEU A 233 25.95 8.36 46.21
CA LEU A 233 26.79 9.43 46.75
C LEU A 233 25.93 10.60 47.27
N LYS A 234 24.89 10.97 46.52
CA LYS A 234 24.00 12.07 46.90
C LYS A 234 23.32 11.78 48.24
N VAL A 235 22.84 10.55 48.46
CA VAL A 235 22.26 10.13 49.74
C VAL A 235 23.28 10.26 50.88
N GLN A 236 24.53 9.81 50.69
CA GLN A 236 25.59 9.90 51.70
C GLN A 236 25.90 11.35 52.08
N VAL A 237 26.09 12.23 51.08
CA VAL A 237 26.38 13.66 51.31
C VAL A 237 25.25 14.34 52.08
N THR A 238 23.99 14.02 51.72
CA THR A 238 22.84 14.56 52.47
C THR A 238 22.76 14.04 53.90
N SER A 239 23.16 12.78 54.16
CA SER A 239 23.14 12.22 55.51
C SER A 239 24.25 12.75 56.43
N GLU A 240 25.41 13.12 55.88
CA GLU A 240 26.54 13.67 56.64
C GLU A 240 26.37 15.16 56.99
N SER A 241 25.39 15.85 56.38
CA SER A 241 25.14 17.29 56.58
C SER A 241 24.05 17.60 57.62
N THR A 242 23.56 16.59 58.35
CA THR A 242 22.55 16.69 59.42
C THR A 242 23.11 16.15 60.72
#